data_AF-A0A0R1RJ25-F1
#
_entry.id   AF-A0A0R1RJ25-F1
#
_cell.length_a   1.000
_cell.length_b   1.000
_cell.length_c   1.000
_cell.angle_alpha   90.00
_cell.angle_beta   90.00
_cell.angle_gamma   90.00
#
_symmetry.space_group_name_H-M   'P 1'
#
loop_
_entity.id
_entity.type
_entity.pdbx_description
1 polymer ?
#
loop_
_entity_poly.entity_id
_entity_poly.type
_entity_poly.pdbx_seq_one_letter_code
_entity_poly.pdbx_strand_id
1 'polypeptide(L)'
;MTPIIDVCCGSRMFWFDKENPNVTFMDKRHETVRSTDNNWGHNRVIEINPDIVADFRNIPFDDNSFHMVVFDPPHLLKAGKNSWLAKIWDVR
;
A
#
# COMPACT_ATOMS: atom_id res chain seq x y z
N MET A 1 -8.65 3.12 -18.62
CA MET A 1 -7.50 3.32 -17.73
C MET A 1 -7.87 4.43 -16.77
N THR A 2 -7.59 4.27 -15.49
CA THR A 2 -7.81 5.33 -14.51
C THR A 2 -6.79 6.46 -14.72
N PRO A 3 -7.11 7.71 -14.37
CA PRO A 3 -6.18 8.83 -14.55
C PRO A 3 -5.01 8.83 -13.54
N ILE A 4 -5.15 8.14 -12.41
CA ILE A 4 -4.19 8.16 -11.30
C ILE A 4 -3.74 6.73 -10.98
N ILE A 5 -2.46 6.55 -10.64
CA ILE A 5 -1.93 5.32 -10.06
C ILE A 5 -1.29 5.60 -8.70
N ASP A 6 -1.58 4.75 -7.72
CA ASP A 6 -0.85 4.66 -6.45
C ASP A 6 -0.05 3.37 -6.44
N VAL A 7 1.28 3.51 -6.50
CA VAL A 7 2.20 2.37 -6.72
C VAL A 7 2.66 1.67 -5.45
N CYS A 8 2.26 2.20 -4.28
CA CYS A 8 2.63 1.69 -2.95
C CYS A 8 1.40 1.69 -2.03
N CYS A 9 0.23 1.28 -2.54
CA CYS A 9 -1.04 1.65 -1.93
C CYS A 9 -1.25 1.10 -0.51
N GLY A 10 -0.57 0.01 -0.12
CA GLY A 10 -0.78 -0.65 1.17
C GLY A 10 -2.26 -0.92 1.42
N SER A 11 -2.75 -0.57 2.62
CA SER A 11 -4.17 -0.63 2.95
C SER A 11 -4.98 0.60 2.52
N ARG A 12 -4.53 1.30 1.47
CA ARG A 12 -5.11 2.52 0.88
C ARG A 12 -5.20 3.69 1.86
N MET A 13 -4.24 3.81 2.79
CA MET A 13 -4.28 4.83 3.86
C MET A 13 -4.08 6.27 3.36
N PHE A 14 -3.43 6.45 2.21
CA PHE A 14 -3.27 7.75 1.57
C PHE A 14 -4.62 8.38 1.18
N TRP A 15 -5.64 7.54 0.94
CA TRP A 15 -6.91 7.95 0.36
C TRP A 15 -8.01 8.02 1.41
N PHE A 16 -8.77 9.11 1.41
CA PHE A 16 -10.02 9.21 2.19
C PHE A 16 -11.08 8.26 1.64
N ASP A 17 -11.28 8.27 0.32
CA ASP A 17 -12.12 7.30 -0.39
C ASP A 17 -11.25 6.12 -0.83
N LYS A 18 -11.40 4.99 -0.13
CA LYS A 18 -10.67 3.76 -0.42
C LYS A 18 -11.12 3.07 -1.71
N GLU A 19 -12.26 3.46 -2.26
CA GLU A 19 -12.84 2.92 -3.49
C GLU A 19 -12.84 3.98 -4.61
N ASN A 20 -11.99 5.00 -4.50
CA ASN A 20 -11.93 6.09 -5.48
C ASN A 20 -11.80 5.53 -6.91
N PRO A 21 -12.82 5.71 -7.78
CA PRO A 21 -12.88 5.08 -9.10
C PRO A 21 -11.85 5.65 -10.09
N ASN A 22 -11.17 6.74 -9.72
CA ASN A 22 -10.16 7.40 -10.53
C ASN A 22 -8.74 6.90 -10.27
N VAL A 23 -8.56 5.93 -9.36
CA VAL A 23 -7.26 5.46 -8.93
C VAL A 23 -7.11 3.98 -9.24
N THR A 24 -6.00 3.61 -9.86
CA THR A 24 -5.53 2.22 -9.84
C THR A 24 -4.61 2.02 -8.65
N PHE A 25 -4.99 1.11 -7.77
CA PHE A 25 -4.21 0.75 -6.59
C PHE A 25 -3.26 -0.38 -6.93
N MET A 26 -1.97 -0.16 -6.71
CA MET A 26 -0.91 -1.15 -6.92
C MET A 26 -0.07 -1.29 -5.64
N ASP A 27 0.21 -2.53 -5.27
CA ASP A 27 1.16 -2.89 -4.22
C ASP A 27 1.77 -4.24 -4.59
N LYS A 28 2.99 -4.51 -4.17
CA LYS A 28 3.62 -5.81 -4.44
C LYS A 28 3.06 -6.95 -3.58
N ARG A 29 2.19 -6.63 -2.62
CA ARG A 29 1.58 -7.55 -1.67
C ARG A 29 0.08 -7.70 -1.94
N HIS A 30 -0.42 -8.88 -1.63
CA HIS A 30 -1.85 -9.15 -1.48
C HIS A 30 -1.99 -10.01 -0.23
N GLU A 31 -2.28 -9.39 0.91
CA GLU A 31 -2.28 -10.08 2.20
C GLU A 31 -3.14 -9.38 3.24
N THR A 32 -3.58 -10.17 4.22
CA THR A 32 -4.29 -9.68 5.41
C THR A 32 -3.44 -9.92 6.63
N VAL A 33 -3.03 -8.83 7.29
CA VAL A 33 -2.14 -8.88 8.45
C VAL A 33 -2.87 -8.43 9.70
N ARG A 34 -2.68 -9.17 10.80
CA ARG A 34 -3.16 -8.74 12.12
C ARG A 34 -2.05 -8.02 12.88
N SER A 35 -2.34 -6.83 13.38
CA SER A 35 -1.45 -6.08 14.27
C SER A 35 -2.14 -5.79 15.59
N THR A 36 -1.54 -6.19 16.69
CA THR A 36 -2.01 -5.81 18.02
C THR A 36 -1.57 -4.37 18.30
N ASP A 37 -2.51 -3.54 18.73
CA ASP A 37 -2.22 -2.22 19.27
C ASP A 37 -1.90 -2.39 20.76
N ASN A 38 -0.61 -2.28 21.07
CA ASN A 38 -0.06 -2.52 22.40
C ASN A 38 -0.64 -1.54 23.45
N ASN A 39 -1.17 -0.40 23.03
CA ASN A 39 -1.64 0.63 23.95
C ASN A 39 -3.08 0.39 24.43
N TRP A 40 -3.90 -0.35 23.67
CA TRP A 40 -5.33 -0.51 23.95
C TRP A 40 -5.84 -1.96 23.87
N GLY A 41 -4.97 -2.93 23.56
CA GLY A 41 -5.36 -4.34 23.46
C GLY A 41 -6.26 -4.67 22.27
N HIS A 42 -6.42 -3.74 21.32
CA HIS A 42 -7.21 -3.96 20.11
C HIS A 42 -6.35 -4.59 19.01
N ASN A 43 -6.87 -5.65 18.40
CA ASN A 43 -6.29 -6.19 17.18
C ASN A 43 -6.83 -5.41 15.98
N ARG A 44 -5.92 -4.83 15.20
CA ARG A 44 -6.22 -4.21 13.91
C ARG A 44 -6.02 -5.24 12.81
N VAL A 45 -6.97 -5.31 11.89
CA VAL A 45 -6.83 -6.05 10.64
C VAL A 45 -6.41 -5.04 9.57
N ILE A 46 -5.27 -5.30 8.95
CA ILE A 46 -4.74 -4.51 7.83
C ILE A 46 -4.92 -5.39 6.61
N GLU A 47 -5.79 -4.96 5.70
CA GLU A 47 -6.00 -5.63 4.43
C GLU A 47 -5.28 -4.86 3.33
N ILE A 48 -4.41 -5.55 2.62
CA ILE A 48 -3.70 -5.05 1.45
C ILE A 48 -4.26 -5.82 0.26
N ASN A 49 -5.17 -5.17 -0.46
CA ASN A 49 -5.87 -5.72 -1.60
C ASN A 49 -5.81 -4.70 -2.75
N PRO A 50 -4.68 -4.63 -3.48
CA PRO A 50 -4.55 -3.73 -4.62
C PRO A 50 -5.33 -4.28 -5.82
N ASP A 51 -5.64 -3.42 -6.77
CA ASP A 51 -6.20 -3.84 -8.05
C ASP A 51 -5.14 -4.60 -8.87
N ILE A 52 -3.86 -4.25 -8.68
CA ILE A 52 -2.71 -4.86 -9.36
C ILE A 52 -1.63 -5.22 -8.35
N VAL A 53 -1.20 -6.49 -8.38
CA VAL A 53 -0.07 -6.95 -7.57
C VAL A 53 1.22 -6.84 -8.38
N ALA A 54 2.03 -5.81 -8.12
CA ALA A 54 3.29 -5.58 -8.82
C ALA A 54 4.29 -4.76 -7.99
N ASP A 55 5.58 -4.88 -8.32
CA ASP A 55 6.66 -4.13 -7.67
C ASP A 55 6.86 -2.78 -8.36
N PHE A 56 6.86 -1.67 -7.60
CA PHE A 56 7.06 -0.33 -8.16
C PHE A 56 8.41 -0.16 -8.87
N ARG A 57 9.39 -1.05 -8.64
CA ARG A 57 10.66 -1.08 -9.37
C ARG A 57 10.52 -1.62 -10.80
N ASN A 58 9.38 -2.24 -11.12
CA ASN A 58 9.05 -2.77 -12.43
C ASN A 58 7.54 -2.66 -12.68
N ILE A 59 7.08 -1.43 -12.93
CA ILE A 59 5.67 -1.09 -13.13
C ILE A 59 5.17 -1.71 -14.46
N PRO A 60 4.07 -2.48 -14.46
CA PRO A 60 3.58 -3.20 -15.65
C PRO A 60 2.71 -2.31 -16.56
N PHE A 61 3.17 -1.09 -16.82
CA PHE A 61 2.47 -0.11 -17.65
C PHE A 61 3.45 0.61 -18.56
N ASP A 62 2.97 1.03 -19.73
CA ASP A 62 3.76 1.82 -20.66
C ASP A 62 3.98 3.25 -20.12
N ASP A 63 5.03 3.91 -20.63
CA ASP A 63 5.32 5.30 -20.32
C ASP A 63 4.12 6.20 -20.67
N ASN A 64 3.94 7.29 -19.90
CA ASN A 64 2.86 8.28 -20.09
C ASN A 64 1.42 7.72 -20.02
N SER A 65 1.21 6.60 -19.31
CA SER A 65 -0.11 6.00 -19.13
C SER A 65 -1.03 6.72 -18.12
N PHE A 66 -0.47 7.50 -17.20
CA PHE A 66 -1.22 8.14 -16.11
C PHE A 66 -0.95 9.65 -16.05
N HIS A 67 -1.95 10.41 -15.63
CA HIS A 67 -1.83 11.86 -15.43
C HIS A 67 -1.16 12.21 -14.10
N MET A 68 -1.29 11.34 -13.10
CA MET A 68 -0.73 11.54 -11.76
C MET A 68 -0.27 10.20 -11.18
N VAL A 69 0.86 10.24 -10.48
CA VAL A 69 1.44 9.10 -9.77
C VAL A 69 1.57 9.46 -8.30
N VAL A 70 0.96 8.66 -7.42
CA VAL A 70 1.21 8.69 -5.98
C VAL A 70 2.33 7.70 -5.69
N PHE A 71 3.43 8.22 -5.11
CA PHE A 71 4.60 7.44 -4.75
C PHE A 71 5.00 7.70 -3.30
N ASP A 72 4.53 6.84 -2.40
CA ASP A 72 4.88 6.84 -0.97
C ASP A 72 5.51 5.49 -0.59
N PRO A 73 6.78 5.24 -0.96
CA PRO A 73 7.43 3.97 -0.69
C PRO A 73 7.80 3.83 0.80
N PRO A 74 8.22 2.64 1.23
CA PRO A 74 8.74 2.44 2.59
C PRO A 74 9.96 3.31 2.86
N HIS A 75 9.87 4.19 3.87
CA HIS A 75 10.96 5.15 4.20
C HIS A 75 11.97 4.61 5.21
N LEU A 76 11.65 3.53 5.90
CA LEU A 76 12.53 2.91 6.90
C LEU A 76 13.27 1.72 6.29
N LEU A 77 14.56 1.61 6.60
CA LEU A 77 15.36 0.45 6.23
C LEU A 77 15.08 -0.76 7.11
N LYS A 78 14.68 -0.52 8.36
CA LYS A 78 14.41 -1.55 9.36
C LYS A 78 13.29 -1.09 10.27
N ALA A 79 12.42 -2.02 10.64
CA ALA A 79 11.39 -1.85 11.65
C ALA A 79 11.32 -3.13 12.48
N GLY A 80 10.82 -3.04 13.71
CA GLY A 80 10.59 -4.25 14.49
C GLY A 80 9.68 -5.19 13.70
N LYS A 81 10.04 -6.47 13.56
CA LYS A 81 9.30 -7.45 12.72
C LYS A 81 7.79 -7.52 13.03
N ASN A 82 7.42 -7.27 14.29
CA ASN A 82 6.04 -7.27 14.74
C ASN A 82 5.41 -5.88 14.85
N SER A 83 6.17 -4.83 14.51
CA SER A 83 5.70 -3.44 14.58
C SER A 83 4.61 -3.20 13.55
N TRP A 84 3.73 -2.25 13.89
CA TRP A 84 2.69 -1.80 12.97
C TRP A 84 3.28 -1.27 11.65
N LEU A 85 4.36 -0.48 11.73
CA LEU A 85 5.06 0.10 10.57
C LEU A 85 5.58 -0.98 9.59
N ALA A 86 6.17 -2.07 10.11
CA ALA A 86 6.63 -3.18 9.29
C ALA A 86 5.49 -3.83 8.48
N LYS A 87 4.30 -3.92 9.09
CA LYS A 87 3.13 -4.56 8.49
C LYS A 87 2.46 -3.69 7.42
N ILE A 88 2.34 -2.38 7.65
CA ILE A 88 1.72 -1.48 6.68
C ILE A 88 2.65 -1.14 5.51
N TRP A 89 3.95 -0.97 5.74
CA TRP A 89 4.90 -0.42 4.76
C TRP A 89 5.97 -1.42 4.29
N ASP A 90 5.76 -2.74 4.39
CA ASP A 90 6.77 -3.78 4.03
C ASP A 90 8.23 -3.44 4.42
N VAL A 91 8.40 -2.92 5.64
CA VAL A 91 9.74 -2.68 6.20
C VAL A 91 10.19 -3.96 6.91
N ARG A 92 11.33 -4.53 6.49
CA ARG A 92 11.83 -5.82 6.99
C ARG A 92 13.15 -5.71 7.75
#